data_AF-A0A7C7V2V4-F1
#
_entry.id   AF-A0A7C7V2V4-F1
#
_cell.length_a   1.000
_cell.length_b   1.000
_cell.length_c   1.000
_cell.angle_alpha   90.00
_cell.angle_beta   90.00
_cell.angle_gamma   90.00
#
_symmetry.space_group_name_H-M   'P 1'
#
loop_
_entity.id
_entity.type
_entity.pdbx_description
1 polymer ?
#
loop_
_entity_poly.entity_id
_entity_poly.type
_entity_poly.pdbx_seq_one_letter_code
_entity_poly.pdbx_strand_id
1 'polypeptide(L)'
;PAPAEEPPAPAEEAPASPPAEAPAAEGQSSVEGSGYRRWTDGTGRYTIVAKYVTTLESGVVRLRKPNGRYVRVAFDRLSEADQGYVRARQAALVMR
;
A
#
# COMPACT_ATOMS: atom_id res chain seq x y z
N PRO A 1 0.37 38.82 22.54
CA PRO A 1 -0.75 37.94 22.13
C PRO A 1 -0.50 37.48 20.69
N ALA A 2 -0.42 36.15 20.47
CA ALA A 2 -0.52 35.28 19.26
C ALA A 2 -0.09 35.80 17.85
N PRO A 3 0.41 34.93 16.94
CA PRO A 3 0.09 33.50 16.83
C PRO A 3 1.27 32.53 16.65
N ALA A 4 0.95 31.25 16.87
CA ALA A 4 1.80 30.08 16.77
C ALA A 4 2.37 29.88 15.36
N GLU A 5 3.66 29.52 15.29
CA GLU A 5 4.26 28.94 14.08
C GLU A 5 3.72 27.52 13.90
N GLU A 6 2.86 27.34 12.90
CA GLU A 6 2.49 26.02 12.36
C GLU A 6 3.75 25.36 11.76
N PRO A 7 4.06 24.09 12.08
CA PRO A 7 5.12 23.37 11.38
C PRO A 7 4.71 23.19 9.90
N PRO A 8 5.66 23.22 8.96
CA PRO A 8 5.34 23.10 7.54
C PRO A 8 4.68 21.76 7.26
N ALA A 9 3.52 21.80 6.59
CA ALA A 9 2.86 20.65 6.01
C ALA A 9 3.90 19.80 5.25
N PRO A 10 4.01 18.49 5.50
CA PRO A 10 4.85 17.63 4.67
C PRO A 10 4.35 17.77 3.23
N ALA A 11 5.25 18.20 2.35
CA ALA A 11 5.01 18.30 0.93
C ALA A 11 4.30 17.04 0.43
N GLU A 12 3.03 17.22 0.09
CA GLU A 12 2.21 16.30 -0.67
C GLU A 12 2.80 16.23 -2.08
N GLU A 13 3.92 15.52 -2.22
CA GLU A 13 4.41 15.14 -3.55
C GLU A 13 3.51 13.99 -4.02
N ALA A 14 2.45 14.35 -4.73
CA ALA A 14 1.57 13.42 -5.41
C ALA A 14 2.30 12.82 -6.62
N PRO A 15 2.57 11.50 -6.69
CA PRO A 15 2.72 10.87 -7.98
C PRO A 15 1.34 10.44 -8.47
N ALA A 16 0.75 11.32 -9.27
CA ALA A 16 -0.15 11.06 -10.40
C ALA A 16 -0.97 9.76 -10.38
N SER A 17 -2.29 9.95 -10.33
CA SER A 17 -3.32 9.01 -10.79
C SER A 17 -3.00 8.39 -12.15
N PRO A 18 -3.29 7.10 -12.35
CA PRO A 18 -3.96 6.65 -13.56
C PRO A 18 -5.48 6.52 -13.33
N PRO A 19 -6.29 6.74 -14.38
CA PRO A 19 -7.75 6.84 -14.30
C PRO A 19 -8.42 5.48 -14.06
N ALA A 20 -9.66 5.57 -13.57
CA ALA A 20 -10.56 4.47 -13.24
C ALA A 20 -10.93 3.58 -14.43
N GLU A 21 -11.00 2.27 -14.19
CA GLU A 21 -12.11 1.42 -14.67
C GLU A 21 -12.26 0.23 -13.69
N ALA A 22 -13.45 0.10 -13.12
CA ALA A 22 -13.90 -0.99 -12.24
C ALA A 22 -14.34 -2.21 -13.11
N PRO A 23 -14.56 -3.44 -12.59
CA PRO A 23 -15.39 -3.73 -11.41
C PRO A 23 -14.76 -4.66 -10.37
N ALA A 24 -15.43 -4.68 -9.22
CA ALA A 24 -15.27 -5.67 -8.18
C ALA A 24 -15.69 -7.07 -8.64
N ALA A 25 -15.20 -8.06 -7.89
CA ALA A 25 -15.60 -9.46 -7.82
C ALA A 25 -14.90 -10.47 -8.76
N GLU A 26 -14.46 -11.54 -8.08
CA GLU A 26 -14.09 -12.88 -8.55
C GLU A 26 -12.63 -13.12 -8.96
N GLY A 27 -12.03 -14.11 -8.29
CA GLY A 27 -10.64 -14.53 -8.48
C GLY A 27 -9.76 -14.38 -7.24
N GLN A 28 -10.27 -14.72 -6.05
CA GLN A 28 -9.40 -15.09 -4.94
C GLN A 28 -8.60 -16.34 -5.37
N SER A 29 -7.28 -16.31 -5.13
CA SER A 29 -6.38 -17.47 -5.18
C SER A 29 -5.95 -17.99 -6.55
N SER A 30 -5.29 -17.17 -7.39
CA SER A 30 -4.48 -17.71 -8.52
C SER A 30 -3.30 -16.81 -8.95
N VAL A 31 -2.79 -15.92 -8.09
CA VAL A 31 -1.52 -15.20 -8.36
C VAL A 31 -0.43 -15.60 -7.36
N GLU A 32 -0.51 -16.82 -6.83
CA GLU A 32 0.39 -17.40 -5.83
C GLU A 32 1.81 -17.73 -6.37
N GLY A 33 2.10 -17.43 -7.64
CA GLY A 33 3.42 -17.68 -8.24
C GLY A 33 4.37 -16.48 -8.29
N SER A 34 3.84 -15.26 -8.46
CA SER A 34 4.67 -14.08 -8.76
C SER A 34 4.87 -13.15 -7.55
N GLY A 35 3.98 -13.24 -6.57
CA GLY A 35 3.91 -12.34 -5.42
C GLY A 35 3.37 -10.95 -5.74
N TYR A 36 2.93 -10.70 -6.98
CA TYR A 36 2.20 -9.48 -7.34
C TYR A 36 0.72 -9.66 -7.03
N ARG A 37 0.11 -8.66 -6.40
CA ARG A 37 -1.33 -8.62 -6.14
C ARG A 37 -1.86 -7.20 -6.28
N ARG A 38 -3.18 -7.07 -6.37
CA ARG A 38 -3.86 -5.79 -6.26
C ARG A 38 -3.89 -5.36 -4.79
N TRP A 39 -3.43 -4.14 -4.53
CA TRP A 39 -3.53 -3.42 -3.27
C TRP A 39 -4.56 -2.33 -3.45
N THR A 40 -5.32 -2.09 -2.41
CA THR A 40 -6.42 -1.14 -2.35
C THR A 40 -6.21 -0.24 -1.15
N ASP A 41 -6.51 1.05 -1.30
CA ASP A 41 -6.48 1.97 -0.17
C ASP A 41 -7.73 1.83 0.73
N GLY A 42 -7.73 2.46 1.90
CA GLY A 42 -8.83 2.42 2.85
C GLY A 42 -10.17 2.96 2.33
N THR A 43 -10.14 3.84 1.31
CA THR A 43 -11.36 4.35 0.66
C THR A 43 -11.90 3.43 -0.42
N GLY A 44 -11.13 2.42 -0.85
CA GLY A 44 -11.51 1.55 -1.97
C GLY A 44 -11.35 2.18 -3.36
N ARG A 45 -11.01 3.47 -3.45
CA ARG A 45 -10.99 4.23 -4.71
C ARG A 45 -9.72 4.01 -5.51
N TYR A 46 -8.59 3.84 -4.84
CA TYR A 46 -7.28 3.70 -5.43
C TYR A 46 -6.82 2.25 -5.31
N THR A 47 -6.44 1.69 -6.46
CA THR A 47 -5.83 0.36 -6.50
C THR A 47 -4.53 0.37 -7.28
N ILE A 48 -3.58 -0.45 -6.86
CA ILE A 48 -2.31 -0.65 -7.54
C ILE A 48 -1.96 -2.13 -7.61
N VAL A 49 -1.35 -2.58 -8.70
CA VAL A 49 -0.76 -3.91 -8.77
C VAL A 49 0.71 -3.83 -8.35
N ALA A 50 1.08 -4.54 -7.30
CA ALA A 50 2.43 -4.53 -6.77
C ALA A 50 2.74 -5.77 -5.92
N LYS A 51 4.03 -6.02 -5.69
CA LYS A 51 4.53 -7.05 -4.78
C LYS A 51 4.92 -6.44 -3.43
N TYR A 52 4.52 -7.10 -2.34
CA TYR A 52 5.01 -6.74 -1.01
C TYR A 52 6.52 -6.98 -0.91
N VAL A 53 7.26 -5.98 -0.45
CA VAL A 53 8.71 -6.08 -0.24
C VAL A 53 9.01 -6.17 1.24
N THR A 54 8.61 -5.16 2.00
CA THR A 54 8.83 -5.09 3.45
C THR A 54 7.94 -4.01 4.07
N THR A 55 7.88 -4.00 5.41
CA THR A 55 7.32 -2.92 6.20
C THR A 55 8.47 -2.26 6.97
N LEU A 56 8.55 -0.94 6.87
CA LEU A 56 9.54 -0.12 7.57
C LEU A 56 9.05 0.18 8.99
N GLU A 57 9.97 0.47 9.91
CA GLU A 57 9.66 0.73 11.33
C GLU A 57 8.64 1.87 11.54
N SER A 58 8.57 2.84 10.61
CA SER A 58 7.59 3.94 10.63
C SER A 58 6.16 3.54 10.23
N GLY A 59 5.82 2.24 10.17
CA GLY A 59 4.51 1.77 9.72
C GLY A 59 4.27 1.99 8.21
N VAL A 60 5.34 2.07 7.42
CA VAL A 60 5.27 2.29 5.97
C VAL A 60 5.51 0.99 5.22
N VAL A 61 4.57 0.62 4.36
CA VAL A 61 4.64 -0.56 3.50
C VAL A 61 5.33 -0.20 2.20
N ARG A 62 6.41 -0.92 1.86
CA ARG A 62 7.12 -0.77 0.59
C ARG A 62 6.64 -1.82 -0.40
N LEU A 63 6.12 -1.36 -1.53
CA LEU A 63 5.58 -2.20 -2.60
C LEU A 63 6.40 -2.00 -3.89
N ARG A 64 6.69 -3.08 -4.62
CA ARG A 64 7.37 -3.02 -5.93
C ARG A 64 6.35 -3.23 -7.05
N LYS A 65 6.23 -2.27 -7.95
CA LYS A 65 5.40 -2.35 -9.15
C LYS A 65 6.05 -3.27 -10.20
N PRO A 66 5.29 -3.80 -11.18
CA PRO A 66 5.83 -4.62 -12.26
C PRO A 66 6.92 -3.93 -13.08
N ASN A 67 6.84 -2.61 -13.23
CA ASN A 67 7.84 -1.78 -13.91
C ASN A 67 9.16 -1.60 -13.12
N GLY A 68 9.31 -2.30 -11.99
CA GLY A 68 10.50 -2.22 -11.14
C GLY A 68 10.53 -1.05 -10.17
N ARG A 69 9.66 -0.04 -10.33
CA ARG A 69 9.59 1.11 -9.41
C ARG A 69 8.99 0.69 -8.07
N TYR A 70 9.41 1.37 -7.01
CA TYR A 70 8.85 1.20 -5.68
C TYR A 70 7.83 2.28 -5.38
N VAL A 71 6.84 1.93 -4.57
CA VAL A 71 5.93 2.88 -3.93
C VAL A 71 5.87 2.61 -2.43
N ARG A 72 5.60 3.68 -1.67
CA ARG A 72 5.47 3.65 -0.22
C ARG A 72 4.04 4.03 0.12
N VAL A 73 3.39 3.21 0.92
CA VAL A 73 2.01 3.45 1.39
C VAL A 73 2.02 3.29 2.89
N ALA A 74 1.41 4.22 3.62
CA ALA A 74 1.23 4.06 5.06
C ALA A 74 0.33 2.83 5.31
N PHE A 75 0.70 1.98 6.27
CA PHE A 75 -0.03 0.76 6.58
C PHE A 75 -1.52 1.03 6.85
N ASP A 76 -1.81 2.09 7.61
CA ASP A 76 -3.16 2.51 7.98
C ASP A 76 -4.01 2.99 6.77
N ARG A 77 -3.36 3.41 5.68
CA ARG A 77 -4.04 3.82 4.44
C ARG A 77 -4.40 2.65 3.53
N LEU A 78 -3.98 1.43 3.84
CA LEU A 78 -4.38 0.25 3.09
C LEU A 78 -5.77 -0.23 3.52
N SER A 79 -6.48 -0.90 2.63
CA SER A 79 -7.73 -1.58 2.97
C SER A 79 -7.53 -2.60 4.10
N GLU A 80 -8.57 -2.91 4.87
CA GLU A 80 -8.49 -3.89 5.96
C GLU A 80 -7.97 -5.26 5.48
N ALA A 81 -8.39 -5.69 4.29
CA ALA A 81 -7.92 -6.94 3.69
C ALA A 81 -6.40 -6.90 3.39
N ASP A 82 -5.90 -5.77 2.89
CA ASP A 82 -4.49 -5.60 2.56
C ASP A 82 -3.62 -5.43 3.81
N GLN A 83 -4.15 -4.75 4.84
CA GLN A 83 -3.53 -4.70 6.17
C GLN A 83 -3.39 -6.11 6.76
N GLY A 84 -4.43 -6.93 6.66
CA GLY A 84 -4.40 -8.34 7.07
C GLY A 84 -3.32 -9.14 6.34
N TYR A 85 -3.20 -8.96 5.02
CA TYR A 85 -2.16 -9.60 4.22
C TYR A 85 -0.74 -9.22 4.70
N VAL A 86 -0.49 -7.94 4.96
CA VAL A 86 0.82 -7.47 5.45
C VAL A 86 1.14 -8.07 6.82
N ARG A 87 0.19 -8.08 7.76
CA ARG A 87 0.38 -8.69 9.08
C ARG A 87 0.70 -10.18 8.99
N ALA A 88 -0.05 -10.93 8.18
CA ALA A 88 0.22 -12.35 7.94
C ALA A 88 1.61 -12.56 7.34
N ARG A 89 2.02 -11.70 6.39
CA ARG A 89 3.35 -11.77 5.78
C ARG A 89 4.45 -11.46 6.78
N GLN A 90 4.27 -10.46 7.66
CA GLN A 90 5.23 -10.16 8.74
C GLN A 90 5.38 -11.33 9.70
N ALA A 91 4.28 -11.94 10.14
CA ALA A 91 4.31 -13.11 11.02
C ALA A 91 5.08 -14.29 10.39
N ALA A 92 4.79 -14.60 9.12
CA ALA A 92 5.50 -15.64 8.37
C ALA A 92 7.00 -15.34 8.17
N LEU A 93 7.40 -14.06 8.15
CA LEU A 93 8.81 -13.68 8.05
C LEU A 93 9.58 -13.80 9.37
N VAL A 94 8.89 -13.77 10.52
CA VAL A 94 9.49 -13.87 11.86
C VAL A 94 9.63 -15.33 12.33
N MET A 95 8.79 -16.22 11.83
CA MET A 95 8.75 -17.65 12.21
C MET A 95 9.69 -18.56 11.37
N ARG A 96 10.69 -17.99 10.72
CA ARG A 96 11.65 -18.69 9.84
C ARG A 96 13.07 -18.39 10.29
#